data_AF-A0A6P0T2C6-F1
#
_entry.id   AF-A0A6P0T2C6-F1
#
_cell.length_a   1.000
_cell.length_b   1.000
_cell.length_c   1.000
_cell.angle_alpha   90.00
_cell.angle_beta   90.00
_cell.angle_gamma   90.00
#
_symmetry.space_group_name_H-M   'P 1'
#
loop_
_entity.id
_entity.type
_entity.pdbx_description
1 polymer ?
#
loop_
_entity_poly.entity_id
_entity_poly.type
_entity_poly.pdbx_seq_one_letter_code
_entity_poly.pdbx_strand_id
1 'polypeptide(L)' 'NILHCLTYGTAMGWLIDPEEQTVFVYRPKQQMEVFDQSSDQLYVPSFARELSITVGDVFSWLLD' A
#
# COMPACT_ATOMS: atom_id res chain seq x y z
N ASN A 1 -4.83 5.52 -12.10
CA ASN A 1 -4.08 6.80 -12.21
C ASN A 1 -2.84 6.87 -11.30
N ILE A 2 -2.46 5.81 -10.58
CA ILE A 2 -1.36 5.83 -9.59
C ILE A 2 -0.01 6.23 -10.22
N LEU A 3 0.33 5.66 -11.38
CA LEU A 3 1.59 5.98 -12.09
C LEU A 3 1.69 7.46 -12.52
N HIS A 4 0.56 8.05 -12.91
CA HIS A 4 0.49 9.47 -13.21
C HIS A 4 0.78 10.28 -11.94
N CYS A 5 0.07 10.00 -10.84
CA CYS A 5 0.30 10.67 -9.56
C CYS A 5 1.76 10.60 -9.08
N LEU A 6 2.43 9.45 -9.24
CA LEU A 6 3.85 9.28 -8.92
C LEU A 6 4.76 10.17 -9.78
N THR A 7 4.40 10.37 -11.05
CA THR A 7 5.13 11.26 -11.96
C THR A 7 5.03 12.73 -11.52
N TYR A 8 3.91 13.13 -10.91
CA TYR A 8 3.65 14.50 -10.45
C TYR A 8 3.90 14.72 -8.94
N GLY A 9 4.78 13.92 -8.34
CA GLY A 9 5.30 14.19 -6.99
C GLY A 9 4.59 13.47 -5.84
N THR A 10 3.70 12.51 -6.13
CA THR A 10 3.16 11.62 -5.09
C THR A 10 4.26 10.75 -4.53
N ALA A 11 4.38 10.71 -3.20
CA ALA A 11 5.43 9.95 -2.51
C ALA A 11 5.24 8.43 -2.60
N MET A 12 3.98 7.97 -2.59
CA MET A 12 3.60 6.56 -2.61
C MET A 12 2.13 6.40 -2.98
N GLY A 13 1.78 5.33 -3.66
CA GLY A 13 0.38 4.94 -3.88
C GLY A 13 0.17 3.47 -3.52
N TRP A 14 -0.97 3.16 -2.91
CA TRP A 14 -1.43 1.80 -2.69
C TRP A 14 -2.59 1.51 -3.62
N LEU A 15 -2.59 0.33 -4.24
CA LEU A 15 -3.76 -0.27 -4.86
C LEU A 15 -4.15 -1.45 -3.97
N ILE A 16 -5.31 -1.35 -3.35
CA ILE A 16 -5.86 -2.39 -2.48
C ILE A 16 -6.85 -3.19 -3.31
N ASP A 17 -6.63 -4.49 -3.40
CA ASP A 17 -7.55 -5.45 -4.01
C ASP A 17 -8.23 -6.28 -2.90
N PRO A 18 -9.50 -5.98 -2.57
CA PRO A 18 -10.23 -6.69 -1.52
C PRO A 18 -10.57 -8.14 -1.87
N GLU A 19 -10.72 -8.48 -3.14
CA GLU A 19 -11.10 -9.83 -3.56
C GLU A 19 -9.96 -10.80 -3.34
N GLU A 20 -8.74 -10.37 -3.67
CA GLU A 20 -7.50 -11.14 -3.52
C GLU A 20 -6.76 -10.86 -2.20
N GLN A 21 -7.31 -10.03 -1.32
CA GLN A 21 -6.67 -9.54 -0.08
C GLN A 21 -5.21 -9.11 -0.28
N THR A 22 -4.96 -8.38 -1.37
CA THR A 22 -3.62 -8.02 -1.81
C THR A 22 -3.45 -6.50 -1.86
N VAL A 23 -2.31 -6.00 -1.41
CA VAL A 23 -1.94 -4.58 -1.51
C VAL A 23 -0.73 -4.42 -2.41
N PHE A 24 -0.90 -3.69 -3.52
CA PHE A 24 0.19 -3.29 -4.39
C PHE A 24 0.71 -1.92 -3.99
N VAL A 25 2.00 -1.84 -3.67
CA VAL A 25 2.64 -0.59 -3.29
C VAL A 25 3.49 -0.08 -4.45
N TYR A 26 3.22 1.16 -4.85
CA TYR A 26 3.96 1.86 -5.89
C TYR A 26 4.76 3.01 -5.29
N ARG A 27 6.06 3.03 -5.57
CA ARG A 27 7.00 4.08 -5.15
C ARG A 27 7.68 4.70 -6.37
N PRO A 28 8.01 6.00 -6.36
CA PRO A 28 8.67 6.65 -7.49
C PRO A 28 9.98 5.95 -7.87
N LYS A 29 10.15 5.64 -9.16
CA LYS A 29 11.37 5.01 -9.73
C LYS A 29 11.73 3.63 -9.13
N GLN A 30 10.78 2.95 -8.51
CA GLN A 30 10.95 1.59 -8.00
C GLN A 30 9.93 0.66 -8.66
N GLN A 31 10.23 -0.63 -8.69
CA GLN A 31 9.27 -1.63 -9.13
C GLN A 31 8.11 -1.70 -8.12
N MET A 32 6.93 -2.03 -8.62
CA MET A 32 5.76 -2.33 -7.80
C MET A 32 6.08 -3.51 -6.88
N GLU A 33 5.68 -3.40 -5.62
CA GLU A 33 5.77 -4.46 -4.62
C GLU A 33 4.37 -4.96 -4.25
N VAL A 34 4.29 -6.23 -3.88
CA VAL A 34 3.05 -6.93 -3.57
C VAL A 34 3.12 -7.43 -2.15
N PHE A 35 2.05 -7.19 -1.39
CA PHE A 35 1.87 -7.68 -0.03
C PHE A 35 0.55 -8.43 0.05
N ASP A 36 0.62 -9.71 0.39
CA ASP A 36 -0.52 -10.63 0.39
C ASP A 36 -0.62 -11.47 1.67
N GLN A 37 0.37 -11.38 2.58
CA GLN A 37 0.29 -12.04 3.89
C GLN A 37 -0.30 -11.08 4.91
N SER A 38 -1.24 -11.56 5.74
CA SER A 38 -1.87 -10.73 6.78
C SER A 38 -0.88 -10.10 7.76
N SER A 39 0.26 -10.75 8.02
CA SER A 39 1.34 -10.25 8.88
C SER A 39 2.29 -9.27 8.19
N ASP A 40 2.15 -9.06 6.88
CA ASP A 40 3.04 -8.18 6.14
C ASP A 40 2.84 -6.72 6.58
N GLN A 41 3.96 -6.08 6.94
CA GLN A 41 3.97 -4.67 7.26
C GLN A 41 3.96 -3.85 5.98
N LEU A 42 2.94 -3.00 5.82
CA LEU A 42 2.84 -2.15 4.65
C LEU A 42 3.81 -0.98 4.74
N TYR A 43 4.46 -0.66 3.61
CA TYR A 43 5.31 0.53 3.56
C TYR A 43 4.49 1.80 3.63
N VAL A 44 4.91 2.71 4.50
CA VAL A 44 4.32 4.03 4.64
C VAL A 44 5.31 5.12 4.21
N PRO A 45 4.83 6.26 3.71
CA PRO A 45 5.68 7.42 3.47
C PRO A 45 6.42 7.87 4.74
N SER A 46 7.56 8.56 4.56
CA SER A 46 8.40 9.02 5.68
C SER A 46 7.69 9.94 6.68
N PHE A 47 6.67 10.69 6.24
CA PHE A 47 5.87 11.54 7.12
C PHE A 47 4.90 10.74 8.00
N ALA A 48 4.59 9.50 7.63
CA ALA A 48 3.63 8.63 8.30
C ALA A 48 4.31 7.48 9.03
N ARG A 49 5.59 7.60 9.40
CA ARG A 49 6.38 6.52 10.03
C ARG A 49 5.80 5.98 11.34
N GLU A 50 4.98 6.76 12.03
CA GLU A 50 4.29 6.32 13.26
C GLU A 50 3.08 5.41 12.95
N LEU A 51 2.63 5.39 11.69
CA LEU A 51 1.57 4.52 11.21
C LEU A 51 2.15 3.12 10.97
N SER A 52 1.91 2.22 11.93
CA SER A 52 2.19 0.80 11.76
C SER A 52 0.91 0.07 11.40
N ILE A 53 0.79 -0.35 10.14
CA ILE A 53 -0.36 -1.06 9.61
C ILE A 53 0.12 -2.29 8.87
N THR A 54 -0.53 -3.42 9.15
CA THR A 54 -0.36 -4.67 8.41
C THR A 54 -1.43 -4.83 7.34
N VAL A 55 -1.20 -5.73 6.39
CA VAL A 55 -2.21 -6.15 5.41
C VAL A 55 -3.50 -6.61 6.11
N GLY A 56 -3.37 -7.39 7.18
CA GLY A 56 -4.51 -7.87 7.97
C GLY A 56 -5.33 -6.74 8.57
N ASP A 57 -4.67 -5.68 9.09
CA ASP A 57 -5.36 -4.51 9.63
C ASP A 57 -6.20 -3.81 8.55
N VAL A 58 -5.65 -3.62 7.34
CA VAL A 58 -6.36 -2.97 6.22
C VAL A 58 -7.62 -3.75 5.85
N PHE A 59 -7.53 -5.07 5.70
CA PHE A 59 -8.68 -5.87 5.30
C PHE A 59 -9.67 -6.10 6.43
N SER A 60 -9.24 -6.06 7.70
CA SER A 60 -10.16 -6.07 8.84
C SER A 60 -11.12 -4.87 8.86
N TRP A 61 -10.76 -3.76 8.21
CA TRP A 61 -11.62 -2.57 8.09
C TRP A 61 -12.54 -2.60 6.87
N LEU A 62 -12.24 -3.44 5.88
CA LEU A 62 -13.00 -3.55 4.63
C LEU A 62 -14.02 -4.69 4.67
N LEU A 63 -13.76 -5.70 5.49
CA LEU A 63 -14.61 -6.87 5.69
C LEU A 63 -15.56 -6.62 6.87
N ASP A 64 -16.58 -5.79 6.64
CA ASP A 64 -17.82 -5.73 7.44
C ASP A 64 -18.94 -6.53 6.75
#